data_AF-A0A920FUV7-F1
#
_entry.id   AF-A0A920FUV7-F1
#
_cell.length_a   1.000
_cell.length_b   1.000
_cell.length_c   1.000
_cell.angle_alpha   90.00
_cell.angle_beta   90.00
_cell.angle_gamma   90.00
#
_symmetry.space_group_name_H-M   'P 1'
#
loop_
_entity.id
_entity.type
_entity.pdbx_description
1 polymer ?
#
loop_
_entity_poly.entity_id
_entity_poly.type
_entity_poly.pdbx_seq_one_letter_code
_entity_poly.pdbx_strand_id
1 'polypeptide(L)' 'MVELSTPVCEFGQKPRDFTLKGVDGKDWSLDKCYGRRVF' A
#
# COMPACT_ATOMS: atom_id res chain seq x y z
N MET A 1 -22.76 3.46 -8.58
CA MET A 1 -23.05 3.35 -7.13
C MET A 1 -21.71 3.35 -6.43
N VAL A 2 -21.46 4.28 -5.50
CA VAL A 2 -20.21 4.33 -4.73
C VAL A 2 -20.54 3.86 -3.31
N GLU A 3 -19.74 2.95 -2.77
CA GLU A 3 -19.95 2.44 -1.43
C GLU A 3 -19.39 3.47 -0.42
N LEU A 4 -20.23 3.93 0.51
CA LEU A 4 -19.87 4.93 1.52
C LEU A 4 -19.46 4.30 2.86
N SER A 5 -19.49 2.96 2.96
CA SER A 5 -18.93 2.26 4.12
C SER A 5 -17.41 2.42 4.13
N THR A 6 -16.86 2.83 5.26
CA THR A 6 -15.41 2.80 5.45
C THR A 6 -14.95 1.35 5.45
N PRO A 7 -14.03 0.95 4.57
CA PRO A 7 -13.48 -0.40 4.59
C PRO A 7 -12.83 -0.63 5.95
N VAL A 8 -13.20 -1.73 6.61
CA VAL A 8 -12.56 -2.13 7.86
C VAL A 8 -11.14 -2.57 7.54
N CYS A 9 -10.17 -1.93 8.18
CA CYS A 9 -8.77 -2.33 8.07
C CYS A 9 -8.52 -3.48 9.05
N GLU A 10 -8.33 -4.68 8.53
CA GLU A 10 -8.02 -5.87 9.32
C GLU A 10 -6.52 -5.86 9.68
N PHE A 11 -6.20 -5.35 10.87
CA PHE A 11 -4.84 -5.29 11.37
C PHE A 11 -4.18 -6.67 11.42
N GLY A 12 -2.93 -6.76 10.97
CA GLY A 12 -2.16 -8.01 10.92
C GLY A 12 -2.30 -8.79 9.60
N GLN A 13 -3.26 -8.44 8.74
CA GLN A 13 -3.28 -8.97 7.38
C GLN A 13 -2.12 -8.40 6.54
N LYS A 14 -1.63 -9.18 5.58
CA LYS A 14 -0.64 -8.70 4.63
C LYS A 14 -1.25 -7.57 3.79
N PRO A 15 -0.52 -6.47 3.59
CA PRO A 15 -0.98 -5.42 2.70
C PRO A 15 -1.11 -5.95 1.26
N ARG A 16 -2.08 -5.43 0.52
CA ARG A 16 -2.33 -5.82 -0.88
C ARG A 16 -1.30 -5.18 -1.80
N ASP A 17 -0.86 -5.90 -2.81
CA ASP A 17 0.02 -5.36 -3.86
C ASP A 17 -0.61 -4.13 -4.53
N PHE A 18 0.24 -3.12 -4.78
CA PHE A 18 -0.13 -1.91 -5.49
C PHE A 18 1.01 -1.42 -6.37
N THR A 19 0.67 -0.60 -7.36
CA THR A 19 1.63 0.18 -8.15
C THR A 19 1.00 1.56 -8.40
N LEU A 20 1.60 2.59 -7.81
CA LEU A 20 1.07 3.95 -7.79
C LEU A 20 2.14 4.92 -8.29
N LYS A 21 1.73 5.92 -9.08
CA LYS A 21 2.64 6.95 -9.58
C LYS A 21 2.90 7.99 -8.49
N GLY A 22 4.16 8.16 -8.12
CA GLY A 22 4.61 9.12 -7.13
C GLY A 22 4.66 10.54 -7.67
N VAL A 23 4.65 11.51 -6.75
CA VAL A 23 4.85 12.94 -7.07
C VAL A 23 6.25 13.23 -7.61
N ASP A 24 7.20 12.35 -7.31
CA ASP A 24 8.56 12.34 -7.85
C ASP A 24 8.65 11.70 -9.25
N GLY A 25 7.52 11.29 -9.83
CA GLY A 25 7.43 10.71 -11.17
C GLY A 25 7.77 9.21 -11.24
N LYS A 26 8.15 8.57 -10.12
CA LYS A 26 8.46 7.13 -10.07
C LYS A 26 7.23 6.30 -9.74
N ASP A 27 7.21 5.06 -10.21
CA ASP A 27 6.23 4.06 -9.77
C ASP A 27 6.63 3.45 -8.42
N TRP A 28 5.76 3.61 -7.43
CA TRP A 28 5.88 3.06 -6.09
C TRP A 28 5.04 1.79 -5.96
N SER A 29 5.67 0.73 -5.50
CA SER A 29 5.04 -0.55 -5.19
C SER A 29 5.23 -0.89 -3.72
N LEU A 30 4.41 -1.81 -3.23
CA LEU A 30 4.47 -2.29 -1.85
C LEU A 30 5.88 -2.74 -1.44
N ASP A 31 6.57 -3.46 -2.33
CA ASP A 31 7.95 -3.89 -2.16
C ASP A 31 8.92 -2.73 -1.88
N LYS A 32 8.82 -1.65 -2.67
CA LYS A 32 9.68 -0.46 -2.54
C LYS A 32 9.43 0.34 -1.26
N CYS A 33 8.26 0.16 -0.65
CA CYS A 33 7.87 0.81 0.59
C CYS A 33 8.31 0.03 1.84
N TYR A 34 8.72 -1.23 1.71
CA TYR A 34 9.22 -1.98 2.86
C TYR A 34 10.48 -1.34 3.43
N GLY A 35 10.47 -1.14 4.75
CA GLY A 35 11.65 -0.71 5.49
C GLY A 35 12.79 -1.73 5.33
N ARG A 36 14.02 -1.24 5.45
CA ARG A 36 15.22 -2.08 5.40
C ARG A 36 15.13 -3.14 6.52
N ARG A 37 15.05 -4.43 6.18
CA ARG A 37 15.17 -5.51 7.18
C ARG A 37 16.60 -5.48 7.73
N VAL A 38 16.75 -4.89 8.91
CA VAL A 38 17.93 -5.08 9.74
C VAL A 38 17.83 -6.46 10.36
N PHE A 39 18.84 -7.30 10.09
CA PHE A 39 19.03 -8.61 10.70
C PHE A 39 19.76 -8.47 12.03
#